data_AF-A0A8S2RZ55-F1
#
_entry.id   AF-A0A8S2RZ55-F1
#
_cell.length_a   1.000
_cell.length_b   1.000
_cell.length_c   1.000
_cell.angle_alpha   90.00
_cell.angle_beta   90.00
_cell.angle_gamma   90.00
#
_symmetry.space_group_name_H-M   'P 1'
#
loop_
_entity.id
_entity.type
_entity.pdbx_description
1 polymer ?
#
loop_
_entity_poly.entity_id
_entity_poly.type
_entity_poly.pdbx_seq_one_letter_code
_entity_poly.pdbx_strand_id
1 'polypeptide(L)'
;YAVNYAGRSASLFQDNIKVLDACRYYAALIVAAIRGEKKERLLDNHFYEDHRSWFGAKEIHPEILRIAQGSYKRPRGYEDGIRGKGYIVDTLEAALWVFCYDNNSFE
;
A
#
# COMPACT_ATOMS: atom_id res chain seq x y z
N TYR A 1 -4.95 24.42 25.41
CA TYR A 1 -5.05 24.50 23.95
C TYR A 1 -3.73 24.25 23.18
N ALA A 2 -2.53 24.35 23.80
CA ALA A 2 -1.25 24.06 23.11
C ALA A 2 -0.90 22.56 22.97
N VAL A 3 -1.26 21.73 23.96
CA VAL A 3 -0.95 20.27 23.94
C VAL A 3 -1.70 19.53 22.82
N ASN A 4 -2.90 20.00 22.44
CA ASN A 4 -3.70 19.38 21.39
C ASN A 4 -3.14 19.60 19.96
N TYR A 5 -2.35 20.67 19.75
CA TYR A 5 -1.69 20.92 18.46
C TYR A 5 -0.37 20.15 18.31
N ALA A 6 0.34 19.87 19.41
CA ALA A 6 1.55 19.06 19.38
C ALA A 6 1.28 17.62 18.90
N GLY A 7 0.14 17.04 19.29
CA GLY A 7 -0.28 15.71 18.82
C GLY A 7 -0.65 15.65 17.32
N ARG A 8 -1.19 16.74 16.77
CA ARG A 8 -1.49 16.85 15.33
C ARG A 8 -0.24 16.92 14.47
N SER A 9 0.79 17.65 14.91
CA SER A 9 2.07 17.69 14.21
C SER A 9 2.80 16.34 14.27
N ALA A 10 2.80 15.68 15.43
CA ALA A 10 3.34 14.32 15.57
C ALA A 10 2.62 13.31 14.66
N SER A 11 1.30 13.44 14.51
CA SER A 11 0.51 12.61 13.58
C SER A 11 0.95 12.84 12.14
N LEU A 12 1.23 14.08 11.71
CA LEU A 12 1.78 14.35 10.38
C LEU A 12 3.16 13.70 10.19
N PHE A 13 4.06 13.74 11.18
CA PHE A 13 5.36 13.07 11.08
C PHE A 13 5.24 11.54 10.97
N GLN A 14 4.31 10.94 11.72
CA GLN A 14 4.05 9.51 11.64
C GLN A 14 3.36 9.13 10.31
N ASP A 15 2.50 10.00 9.79
CA ASP A 15 1.90 9.87 8.46
C ASP A 15 2.95 9.90 7.35
N ASN A 16 3.97 10.76 7.48
CA ASN A 16 5.07 10.82 6.51
C ASN A 16 5.80 9.48 6.36
N ILE A 17 6.01 8.72 7.45
CA ILE A 17 6.64 7.39 7.38
C ILE A 17 5.75 6.42 6.60
N LYS A 18 4.44 6.45 6.87
CA LYS A 18 3.46 5.60 6.15
C LYS A 18 3.39 5.95 4.67
N VAL A 19 3.40 7.24 4.34
CA VAL A 19 3.39 7.74 2.95
C VAL A 19 4.65 7.30 2.21
N LEU A 20 5.81 7.41 2.85
CA LEU A 20 7.07 6.98 2.26
C LEU A 20 7.10 5.47 2.04
N ASP A 21 6.69 4.66 3.01
CA ASP A 21 6.65 3.21 2.85
C ASP A 21 5.60 2.76 1.81
N ALA A 22 4.44 3.43 1.76
CA ALA A 22 3.44 3.22 0.72
C ALA A 22 4.01 3.50 -0.67
N CYS A 23 4.69 4.63 -0.84
CA CYS A 23 5.32 5.03 -2.09
C CYS A 23 6.41 4.03 -2.52
N ARG A 24 7.24 3.58 -1.57
CA ARG A 24 8.27 2.56 -1.82
C ARG A 24 7.66 1.23 -2.25
N TYR A 25 6.58 0.81 -1.60
CA TYR A 25 5.87 -0.42 -1.96
C TYR A 25 5.27 -0.34 -3.37
N TYR A 26 4.61 0.77 -3.68
CA TYR A 26 4.05 0.99 -5.01
C TYR A 26 5.13 1.06 -6.09
N ALA A 27 6.25 1.73 -5.82
CA ALA A 27 7.40 1.76 -6.72
C ALA A 27 7.98 0.37 -6.96
N ALA A 28 8.09 -0.48 -5.92
CA ALA A 28 8.52 -1.86 -6.06
C ALA A 28 7.60 -2.66 -7.00
N LEU A 29 6.28 -2.51 -6.86
CA LEU A 29 5.32 -3.15 -7.76
C LEU A 29 5.48 -2.70 -9.21
N ILE A 30 5.66 -1.39 -9.44
CA ILE A 30 5.91 -0.85 -10.79
C ILE A 30 7.20 -1.42 -11.37
N VAL A 31 8.29 -1.44 -10.58
CA VAL A 31 9.58 -1.98 -11.02
C VAL A 31 9.46 -3.46 -11.38
N ALA A 32 8.78 -4.25 -10.56
CA ALA A 32 8.53 -5.66 -10.83
C ALA A 32 7.68 -5.84 -12.10
N ALA A 33 6.63 -5.04 -12.30
CA ALA A 33 5.81 -5.06 -13.51
C ALA A 33 6.64 -4.71 -14.77
N ILE A 34 7.51 -3.70 -14.69
CA ILE A 34 8.42 -3.33 -15.79
C ILE A 34 9.43 -4.44 -16.09
N ARG A 35 9.86 -5.20 -15.08
CA ARG A 35 10.72 -6.38 -15.23
C ARG A 35 10.01 -7.59 -15.84
N GLY A 36 8.70 -7.51 -16.08
CA GLY A 36 7.90 -8.59 -16.67
C GLY A 36 7.37 -9.61 -15.68
N GLU A 37 7.34 -9.29 -14.37
CA GLU A 37 6.64 -10.11 -13.38
C GLU A 37 5.15 -10.19 -13.72
N LYS A 38 4.59 -11.40 -13.61
CA LYS A 38 3.17 -11.62 -13.87
C LYS A 38 2.34 -10.96 -12.78
N LYS A 39 1.13 -10.50 -13.14
CA LYS A 39 0.14 -9.95 -12.20
C LYS A 39 -0.08 -10.85 -10.98
N GLU A 40 -0.10 -12.16 -11.16
CA GLU A 40 -0.24 -13.15 -10.08
C GLU A 40 0.90 -13.08 -9.05
N ARG A 41 2.14 -12.82 -9.50
CA ARG A 41 3.32 -12.65 -8.64
C ARG A 41 3.33 -11.29 -7.95
N LEU A 42 2.94 -10.24 -8.65
CA LEU A 42 2.79 -8.89 -8.09
C LEU A 42 1.73 -8.84 -6.98
N LEU A 43 0.69 -9.65 -7.13
CA LEU A 43 -0.40 -9.78 -6.16
C LEU A 43 -0.10 -10.86 -5.11
N ASP A 44 1.06 -11.50 -5.10
CA ASP A 44 1.36 -12.55 -4.12
C ASP A 44 1.53 -11.96 -2.72
N ASN A 45 1.01 -12.66 -1.71
CA ASN A 45 1.08 -12.20 -0.31
C ASN A 45 2.54 -12.14 0.21
N HIS A 46 3.45 -12.86 -0.43
CA HIS A 46 4.88 -12.88 -0.12
C HIS A 46 5.69 -11.94 -1.00
N PHE A 47 5.06 -11.12 -1.87
CA PHE A 47 5.78 -10.19 -2.74
C PHE A 47 6.76 -9.31 -1.95
N TYR A 48 6.33 -8.79 -0.79
CA TYR A 48 7.18 -8.00 0.09
C TYR A 48 8.35 -8.81 0.68
N GLU A 49 8.12 -10.06 1.06
CA GLU A 49 9.16 -10.91 1.66
C GLU A 49 10.21 -11.32 0.61
N ASP A 50 9.77 -11.68 -0.59
CA ASP A 50 10.62 -12.01 -1.73
C ASP A 50 11.49 -10.81 -2.16
N HIS A 51 10.91 -9.60 -2.09
CA HIS A 51 11.56 -8.34 -2.45
C HIS A 51 12.07 -7.54 -1.25
N ARG A 52 12.20 -8.16 -0.06
CA ARG A 52 12.61 -7.47 1.17
C ARG A 52 13.91 -6.69 1.01
N SER A 53 14.82 -7.22 0.19
CA SER A 53 16.09 -6.58 -0.18
C SER A 53 15.94 -5.20 -0.83
N TRP A 54 14.83 -4.92 -1.53
CA TRP A 54 14.56 -3.61 -2.16
C TRP A 54 14.14 -2.56 -1.13
N PHE A 55 13.59 -3.00 0.01
CA PHE A 55 13.18 -2.14 1.12
C PHE A 55 14.34 -1.92 2.13
N GLY A 56 15.50 -2.51 1.90
CA GLY A 56 16.68 -2.34 2.74
C GLY A 56 16.48 -2.85 4.17
N ALA A 57 17.28 -2.34 5.12
CA ALA A 57 17.25 -2.80 6.51
C ALA A 57 16.04 -2.30 7.33
N LYS A 58 15.21 -1.40 6.77
CA LYS A 58 14.11 -0.76 7.50
C LYS A 58 12.80 -1.45 7.14
N GLU A 59 12.17 -2.07 8.14
CA GLU A 59 10.86 -2.68 7.98
C GLU A 59 9.81 -1.63 7.63
N ILE A 60 8.94 -1.96 6.68
CA ILE A 60 7.82 -1.10 6.31
C ILE A 60 6.81 -1.00 7.45
N HIS A 61 6.10 0.11 7.49
CA HIS A 61 5.04 0.31 8.47
C HIS A 61 4.00 -0.85 8.44
N PRO A 62 3.52 -1.34 9.61
CA PRO A 62 2.67 -2.53 9.70
C PRO A 62 1.35 -2.44 8.91
N GLU A 63 0.80 -1.24 8.71
CA GLU A 63 -0.37 -1.06 7.84
C GLU A 63 -0.06 -1.34 6.37
N ILE A 64 1.10 -0.93 5.88
CA ILE A 64 1.53 -1.22 4.50
C ILE A 64 1.84 -2.72 4.37
N LEU A 65 2.41 -3.34 5.41
CA LEU A 65 2.61 -4.78 5.45
C LEU A 65 1.30 -5.55 5.35
N ARG A 66 0.23 -5.10 6.03
CA ARG A 66 -1.10 -5.70 5.92
C ARG A 66 -1.66 -5.61 4.51
N ILE A 67 -1.47 -4.48 3.83
CA ILE A 67 -1.84 -4.35 2.42
C ILE A 67 -1.02 -5.34 1.59
N ALA A 68 0.30 -5.41 1.77
CA ALA A 68 1.17 -6.32 1.02
C ALA A 68 0.79 -7.80 1.20
N GLN A 69 0.31 -8.17 2.39
CA GLN A 69 -0.21 -9.51 2.68
C GLN A 69 -1.58 -9.81 2.06
N GLY A 70 -2.16 -8.88 1.30
CA GLY A 70 -3.39 -9.09 0.56
C GLY A 70 -4.67 -8.61 1.27
N SER A 71 -4.58 -7.65 2.20
CA SER A 71 -5.77 -7.02 2.82
C SER A 71 -6.78 -6.50 1.76
N TYR A 72 -6.27 -6.04 0.62
CA TYR A 72 -7.05 -5.58 -0.53
C TYR A 72 -7.72 -6.70 -1.36
N LYS A 73 -7.53 -7.99 -1.08
CA LYS A 73 -8.11 -9.08 -1.90
C LYS A 73 -9.59 -9.38 -1.60
N ARG A 74 -10.33 -8.41 -1.05
CA ARG A 74 -11.74 -8.60 -0.66
C ARG A 74 -12.69 -8.37 -1.82
N PRO A 75 -13.65 -9.26 -2.11
CA PRO A 75 -14.53 -9.13 -3.29
C PRO A 75 -15.50 -7.94 -3.22
N ARG A 76 -15.72 -7.36 -2.04
CA ARG A 76 -16.62 -6.20 -1.81
C ARG A 76 -15.88 -4.99 -1.25
N GLY A 77 -14.65 -4.72 -1.70
CA GLY A 77 -13.79 -3.67 -1.15
C GLY A 77 -14.47 -2.30 -1.03
N TYR A 78 -15.15 -1.85 -2.09
CA TYR A 78 -15.84 -0.55 -2.09
C TYR A 78 -17.04 -0.47 -1.12
N GLU A 79 -17.74 -1.59 -0.89
CA GLU A 79 -18.84 -1.69 0.08
C GLU A 79 -18.33 -1.86 1.53
N ASP A 80 -17.17 -2.52 1.71
CA ASP A 80 -16.52 -2.79 3.00
C ASP A 80 -15.75 -1.57 3.54
N GLY A 81 -15.68 -0.49 2.75
CA GLY A 81 -15.14 0.80 3.17
C GLY A 81 -13.73 1.11 2.66
N ILE A 82 -13.19 0.35 1.71
CA ILE A 82 -11.98 0.73 0.95
C ILE A 82 -12.34 1.96 0.11
N ARG A 83 -12.03 3.13 0.64
CA ARG A 83 -12.32 4.45 0.07
C ARG A 83 -11.13 5.33 0.38
N GLY A 84 -10.45 5.84 -0.64
CA GLY A 84 -9.41 6.86 -0.50
C GLY A 84 -9.94 8.15 0.16
N LYS A 85 -10.14 8.14 1.47
CA LYS A 85 -10.73 9.21 2.30
C LYS A 85 -9.67 10.25 2.69
N GLY A 86 -8.61 10.38 1.90
CA GLY A 86 -7.45 11.22 2.21
C GLY A 86 -6.38 10.54 3.07
N TYR A 87 -6.46 9.22 3.27
CA TYR A 87 -5.45 8.44 3.97
C TYR A 87 -4.64 7.60 2.98
N ILE A 88 -3.31 7.71 3.00
CA ILE A 88 -2.45 7.07 1.98
C ILE A 88 -2.57 5.55 1.95
N VAL A 89 -2.80 4.93 3.12
CA VAL A 89 -3.01 3.48 3.26
C VAL A 89 -4.29 3.07 2.52
N ASP A 90 -5.37 3.83 2.69
CA ASP A 90 -6.67 3.56 2.07
C ASP A 90 -6.61 3.80 0.54
N THR A 91 -5.91 4.85 0.11
CA THR A 91 -5.67 5.12 -1.31
C THR A 91 -4.84 4.01 -1.96
N LEU A 92 -3.78 3.53 -1.29
CA LEU A 92 -2.96 2.42 -1.79
C LEU A 92 -3.76 1.11 -1.84
N GLU A 93 -4.54 0.82 -0.80
CA GLU A 93 -5.39 -0.37 -0.74
C GLU A 93 -6.45 -0.36 -1.85
N ALA A 94 -7.08 0.79 -2.10
CA ALA A 94 -8.03 0.96 -3.20
C ALA A 94 -7.38 0.76 -4.58
N ALA A 95 -6.20 1.35 -4.81
CA ALA A 95 -5.48 1.20 -6.07
C ALA A 95 -5.10 -0.27 -6.33
N LEU A 96 -4.66 -1.00 -5.31
CA LEU A 96 -4.34 -2.43 -5.41
C LEU A 96 -5.59 -3.29 -5.55
N TRP A 97 -6.69 -2.93 -4.90
CA TRP A 97 -7.97 -3.59 -5.07
C TRP A 97 -8.44 -3.49 -6.52
N VAL A 98 -8.44 -2.29 -7.09
CA VAL A 98 -8.73 -2.08 -8.51
C VAL A 98 -7.75 -2.86 -9.36
N PHE A 99 -6.44 -2.77 -9.11
CA PHE A 99 -5.47 -3.55 -9.89
C PHE A 99 -5.73 -5.06 -9.80
N CYS A 100 -6.14 -5.59 -8.65
CA CYS A 100 -6.44 -7.01 -8.45
C CYS A 100 -7.72 -7.46 -9.15
N TYR A 101 -8.81 -6.70 -9.02
CA TYR A 101 -10.15 -7.05 -9.51
C TYR A 101 -10.47 -6.49 -10.90
N ASP A 102 -9.73 -5.49 -11.37
CA ASP A 102 -9.81 -4.99 -12.73
C ASP A 102 -9.23 -6.03 -13.68
N ASN A 103 -10.13 -6.63 -14.45
CA ASN A 103 -9.82 -7.66 -15.42
C ASN A 103 -9.52 -7.01 -16.79
N ASN A 104 -8.44 -6.24 -16.85
CA ASN A 104 -7.79 -5.87 -18.10
C ASN A 104 -8.59 -4.88 -18.98
N SER A 105 -9.26 -3.89 -18.38
CA SER A 105 -9.73 -2.72 -19.12
C SER A 105 -9.20 -1.44 -18.48
N PHE A 106 -8.08 -0.97 -19.06
CA PHE A 106 -7.73 0.44 -18.99
C PHE A 106 -8.74 1.20 -19.87
N GLU A 107 -9.95 1.41 -19.36
CA GLU A 107 -10.90 2.38 -19.93
C GLU A 107 -10.80 3.74 -19.20
#